data_AF-A0A497Q0A5-F1
#
_entry.id   AF-A0A497Q0A5-F1
#
_cell.length_a   1.000
_cell.length_b   1.000
_cell.length_c   1.000
_cell.angle_alpha   90.00
_cell.angle_beta   90.00
_cell.angle_gamma   90.00
#
_symmetry.space_group_name_H-M   'P 1'
#
loop_
_entity.id
_entity.type
_entity.pdbx_description
1 polymer ?
#
loop_
_entity_poly.entity_id
_entity_poly.type
_entity_poly.pdbx_seq_one_letter_code
_entity_poly.pdbx_strand_id
1 'polypeptide(L)' 'MTHRGVVTPVSDAIRKPGVNRVVMEESMMVSELLDKLNLSADHVVLVDGKQVQADFVLKKDDNVVVLPKIAGG' A
#
# COMPACT_ATOMS: atom_id res chain seq x y z
N MET A 1 10.00 29.31 -20.02
CA MET A 1 9.53 29.27 -18.63
C MET A 1 8.83 27.95 -18.42
N THR A 2 9.43 27.06 -17.64
CA THR A 2 9.08 25.65 -17.50
C THR A 2 7.80 25.48 -16.67
N HIS A 3 6.83 24.74 -17.22
CA HIS A 3 5.61 24.32 -16.53
C HIS A 3 5.97 23.39 -15.37
N ARG A 4 5.67 23.79 -14.13
CA ARG A 4 5.70 22.91 -12.96
C ARG A 4 4.46 22.02 -13.00
N GLY A 5 4.66 20.73 -13.30
CA GLY A 5 3.67 19.70 -13.07
C GLY A 5 3.30 19.68 -11.59
N VAL A 6 2.00 19.77 -11.32
CA VAL A 6 1.44 19.63 -9.98
C VAL A 6 1.53 18.16 -9.61
N VAL A 7 2.52 17.82 -8.79
CA VAL A 7 2.63 16.52 -8.14
C VAL A 7 1.51 16.47 -7.11
N THR A 8 0.64 15.46 -7.18
CA THR A 8 -0.45 15.29 -6.20
C THR A 8 0.09 14.45 -5.04
N PRO A 9 0.34 15.02 -3.85
CA PRO A 9 0.85 14.27 -2.72
C PRO A 9 -0.29 13.47 -2.08
N VAL A 10 -0.01 12.20 -1.79
CA VAL A 10 -0.75 11.20 -1.00
C VAL A 10 -1.68 11.83 0.05
N SER A 11 -2.91 12.18 -0.32
CA SER A 11 -3.85 12.89 0.56
C SER A 11 -5.27 12.35 0.39
N ASP A 12 -5.48 11.06 0.64
CA ASP A 12 -6.78 10.57 1.12
C ASP A 12 -6.68 9.14 1.66
N ALA A 13 -5.94 8.97 2.76
CA ALA A 13 -6.11 7.81 3.62
C ALA A 13 -7.41 8.02 4.43
N ILE A 14 -8.50 7.38 3.99
CA ILE A 14 -9.76 7.33 4.76
C ILE A 14 -9.43 6.76 6.14
N ARG A 15 -9.45 7.61 7.16
CA ARG A 15 -9.12 7.32 8.56
C ARG A 15 -10.17 6.37 9.19
N LYS A 16 -10.10 5.09 8.87
CA LYS A 16 -10.51 4.01 9.78
C LYS A 16 -9.23 3.46 10.42
N PRO A 17 -9.17 3.31 11.75
CA PRO A 17 -7.96 2.85 12.43
C PRO A 17 -7.59 1.45 11.90
N GLY A 18 -6.51 1.39 11.11
CA GLY A 18 -5.93 0.15 10.60
C GLY A 18 -6.17 -0.19 9.12
N VAL A 19 -6.87 0.61 8.32
CA VAL A 19 -7.01 0.32 6.88
C VAL A 19 -6.26 1.35 6.05
N ASN A 20 -5.09 0.98 5.52
CA ASN A 20 -4.33 1.83 4.60
C ASN A 20 -4.56 1.35 3.17
N ARG A 21 -5.28 2.14 2.38
CA ARG A 21 -5.41 1.92 0.94
C ARG A 21 -4.31 2.70 0.22
N VAL A 22 -3.56 2.01 -0.64
CA VAL A 22 -2.45 2.61 -1.38
C VAL A 22 -2.65 2.32 -2.86
N VAL A 23 -2.55 3.35 -3.68
CA VAL A 23 -2.51 3.22 -5.14
C VAL A 23 -1.05 3.21 -5.56
N MET A 24 -0.65 2.19 -6.32
CA MET A 24 0.75 2.03 -6.73
C MET A 24 1.07 2.93 -7.93
N GLU A 25 2.06 3.80 -7.79
CA GLU A 25 2.55 4.66 -8.89
C GLU A 25 3.64 4.00 -9.75
N GLU A 26 4.37 3.06 -9.14
CA GLU A 26 5.46 2.30 -9.74
C GLU A 26 5.40 0.84 -9.28
N SER A 27 6.01 -0.06 -10.05
CA SER A 27 6.10 -1.46 -9.65
C SER A 27 7.12 -1.63 -8.54
N MET A 28 6.73 -2.30 -7.45
CA MET A 28 7.61 -2.60 -6.32
C MET A 28 7.18 -3.89 -5.61
N MET A 29 8.05 -4.46 -4.80
CA MET A 29 7.67 -5.62 -3.99
C MET A 29 6.80 -5.21 -2.79
N VAL A 30 5.96 -6.14 -2.34
CA VAL A 30 5.17 -5.95 -1.12
C VAL A 30 6.07 -5.67 0.10
N SER A 31 7.21 -6.34 0.21
CA SER A 31 8.21 -6.07 1.25
C SER A 31 8.69 -4.61 1.24
N GLU A 32 9.06 -4.10 0.05
CA GLU A 32 9.50 -2.71 -0.13
C GLU A 32 8.39 -1.71 0.22
N LEU A 33 7.13 -2.03 -0.11
CA LEU A 33 5.98 -1.22 0.28
C LEU A 33 5.81 -1.18 1.81
N LEU A 34 5.90 -2.33 2.49
CA LEU A 34 5.79 -2.41 3.95
C LEU A 34 6.91 -1.63 4.64
N ASP A 35 8.14 -1.73 4.12
CA ASP A 35 9.28 -0.96 4.60
C ASP A 35 9.07 0.56 4.40
N LYS A 36 8.61 0.99 3.22
CA LYS A 36 8.30 2.40 2.92
C LYS A 36 7.21 2.97 3.85
N LEU A 37 6.24 2.14 4.23
CA LEU A 37 5.16 2.52 5.15
C LEU A 37 5.56 2.35 6.62
N ASN A 38 6.77 1.86 6.90
CA ASN A 38 7.26 1.53 8.23
C ASN A 38 6.31 0.60 9.01
N LEU A 39 5.77 -0.41 8.31
CA LEU A 39 4.84 -1.41 8.83
C LEU A 39 5.58 -2.74 9.05
N SER A 40 5.30 -3.40 10.17
CA SER A 40 5.88 -4.72 10.47
C SER A 40 5.23 -5.84 9.65
N ALA A 41 5.83 -7.03 9.67
CA ALA A 41 5.29 -8.27 9.12
C ALA A 41 3.94 -8.71 9.75
N ASP A 42 3.47 -8.03 10.80
CA ASP A 42 2.15 -8.24 11.39
C ASP A 42 1.04 -7.56 10.58
N HIS A 43 1.29 -7.27 9.30
CA HIS A 43 0.32 -6.71 8.37
C HIS A 43 0.07 -7.69 7.22
N VAL A 44 -1.17 -7.73 6.77
CA VAL A 44 -1.63 -8.46 5.61
C VAL A 44 -1.84 -7.48 4.47
N VAL A 45 -1.30 -7.82 3.30
CA VAL A 45 -1.46 -7.03 2.08
C VAL A 45 -2.43 -7.74 1.15
N LEU A 46 -3.44 -7.01 0.70
CA LEU A 46 -4.45 -7.46 -0.25
C LEU A 46 -4.30 -6.68 -1.57
N VAL A 47 -4.27 -7.41 -2.68
CA VAL A 47 -4.30 -6.86 -4.05
C VAL A 47 -5.60 -7.33 -4.70
N ASP A 48 -6.44 -6.39 -5.12
CA ASP A 48 -7.79 -6.68 -5.66
C ASP A 48 -8.62 -7.61 -4.75
N GLY A 49 -8.43 -7.48 -3.44
CA GLY A 49 -9.11 -8.30 -2.43
C GLY A 49 -8.50 -9.68 -2.17
N LYS A 50 -7.39 -10.04 -2.82
CA LYS A 50 -6.66 -11.29 -2.59
C LYS A 50 -5.41 -11.05 -1.76
N GLN A 51 -5.18 -11.87 -0.75
CA GLN A 51 -3.95 -11.83 0.02
C GLN A 51 -2.75 -12.26 -0.83
N VAL A 52 -1.68 -11.48 -0.76
CA VAL A 52 -0.42 -11.74 -1.45
C VAL A 52 0.72 -11.91 -0.43
N GLN A 53 1.81 -12.54 -0.87
CA GLN A 53 3.02 -12.72 -0.07
C GLN A 53 3.96 -11.50 -0.20
N ALA A 54 4.94 -11.42 0.69
CA ALA A 54 5.87 -10.28 0.74
C ALA A 54 6.79 -10.16 -0.49
N ASP A 55 7.02 -11.27 -1.20
CA ASP A 55 7.78 -11.35 -2.44
C ASP A 55 6.95 -11.04 -3.70
N PHE A 56 5.64 -10.82 -3.53
CA PHE A 56 4.77 -10.46 -4.64
C PHE A 56 5.13 -9.08 -5.18
N VAL A 57 5.17 -8.97 -6.52
CA VAL A 57 5.44 -7.71 -7.21
C VAL A 57 4.12 -7.00 -7.47
N LEU A 58 3.93 -5.87 -6.80
CA LEU A 58 2.85 -4.93 -7.06
C LEU A 58 3.14 -4.19 -8.36
N LYS A 59 2.11 -3.99 -9.17
CA LYS A 59 2.19 -3.25 -10.42
C LYS A 59 1.59 -1.86 -10.25
N LYS A 60 1.98 -0.98 -11.16
CA LYS A 60 1.33 0.32 -11.30
C LYS A 60 -0.18 0.15 -11.47
N ASP A 61 -0.94 1.01 -10.81
CA ASP A 61 -2.41 1.06 -10.79
C ASP A 61 -3.08 -0.11 -10.03
N ASP A 62 -2.31 -1.01 -9.40
CA ASP A 62 -2.88 -2.06 -8.53
C ASP A 62 -3.60 -1.43 -7.33
N ASN A 63 -4.74 -2.03 -6.97
CA ASN A 63 -5.47 -1.62 -5.78
C ASN A 63 -4.97 -2.38 -4.56
N VAL A 64 -4.17 -1.69 -3.74
CA VAL A 64 -3.53 -2.31 -2.58
C VAL A 64 -4.20 -1.88 -1.29
N VAL A 65 -4.52 -2.84 -0.44
CA VAL A 65 -5.05 -2.61 0.91
C VAL A 65 -4.15 -3.30 1.91
N VAL A 66 -3.63 -2.54 2.87
CA VAL A 66 -2.82 -3.05 3.97
C VAL A 66 -3.67 -3.02 5.24
N LEU A 67 -3.73 -4.17 5.91
CA LEU A 67 -4.49 -4.40 7.15
C LEU A 67 -3.57 -4.93 8.24
N PRO A 68 -3.73 -4.57 9.52
CA PRO A 68 -3.08 -5.28 10.61
C PRO A 68 -3.60 -6.72 10.67
N LYS A 69 -2.73 -7.67 10.98
CA LYS A 69 -3.08 -9.05 11.24
C LYS A 69 -3.80 -9.10 12.59
N ILE A 70 -5.13 -9.08 12.55
CA ILE A 70 -5.94 -9.20 13.75
C ILE A 70 -6.02 -10.70 14.09
N ALA A 71 -5.26 -11.13 15.11
CA ALA A 71 -5.51 -12.40 15.76
C ALA A 71 -6.78 -12.24 16.60
N GLY A 72 -7.94 -12.56 16.01
CA GLY A 72 -9.15 -12.80 16.80
C GLY A 72 -8.89 -14.03 17.68
N GLY A 73 -9.13 -13.89 18.99
CA GLY A 73 -8.95 -14.96 19.98
C GLY A 73 -9.84 -16.16 19.79
#